data_AF-A0A2L2YVB4-F1
#
_entry.id   AF-A0A2L2YVB4-F1
#
_cell.length_a   1.000
_cell.length_b   1.000
_cell.length_c   1.000
_cell.angle_alpha   90.00
_cell.angle_beta   90.00
_cell.angle_gamma   90.00
#
_symmetry.space_group_name_H-M   'P 1'
#
loop_
_entity.id
_entity.type
_entity.pdbx_description
1 polymer ?
#
loop_
_entity_poly.entity_id
_entity_poly.type
_entity_poly.pdbx_seq_one_letter_code
_entity_poly.pdbx_strand_id
1 'polypeptide(L)'
;KDELRRGLWANKAEFLLSLIGLAVGIGNIWRFPYRAYQNGGGAYMLAYIVMLLLVGKPLFFAELALGQFASLGTVKVWRCLPIAKGVGIAMAIVSVVIAIYFNVVMSYTLYYMAQSLRSDVPWKTCSSWWGADYNCYVRQSNQTLCREVTKKLGFKIHTFRHYSRSTRGYSSRKYHVE
;
A
#
# COMPACT_ATOMS: atom_id res chain seq x y z
N LYS A 1 -27.03 -26.96 -32.75
CA LYS A 1 -28.08 -26.12 -32.10
C LYS A 1 -27.70 -25.92 -30.62
N ASP A 2 -26.41 -25.69 -30.32
CA ASP A 2 -25.83 -26.00 -29.01
C ASP A 2 -25.10 -24.81 -28.34
N GLU A 3 -25.13 -23.63 -28.96
CA GLU A 3 -24.54 -22.39 -28.38
C GLU A 3 -25.43 -21.73 -27.31
N LEU A 4 -26.60 -22.28 -26.97
CA LEU A 4 -27.57 -21.63 -26.08
C LEU A 4 -27.56 -22.13 -24.62
N ARG A 5 -26.67 -23.07 -24.25
CA ARG A 5 -26.54 -23.55 -22.86
C ARG A 5 -25.44 -22.79 -22.14
N ARG A 6 -25.80 -22.11 -21.04
CA ARG A 6 -24.88 -21.39 -20.15
C ARG A 6 -23.79 -22.35 -19.65
N GLY A 7 -22.53 -21.94 -19.76
CA GLY A 7 -21.40 -22.69 -19.20
C GLY A 7 -21.56 -22.84 -17.69
N LEU A 8 -21.46 -24.09 -17.22
CA LEU A 8 -21.41 -24.42 -15.80
C LEU A 8 -19.94 -24.49 -15.36
N TRP A 9 -19.70 -24.21 -14.08
CA TRP A 9 -18.40 -24.47 -13.48
C TRP A 9 -18.13 -25.98 -13.46
N ALA A 10 -16.92 -26.40 -13.83
CA ALA A 10 -16.57 -27.82 -13.78
C ALA A 10 -16.47 -28.30 -12.34
N ASN A 11 -15.94 -27.46 -11.44
CA ASN A 11 -15.80 -27.77 -10.02
C ASN A 11 -16.25 -26.62 -9.10
N LYS A 12 -16.76 -26.97 -7.90
CA LYS A 12 -17.09 -25.99 -6.84
C LYS A 12 -15.86 -25.20 -6.38
N ALA A 13 -14.68 -25.82 -6.43
CA ALA A 13 -13.42 -25.18 -6.07
C ALA A 13 -13.04 -24.04 -7.04
N GLU A 14 -13.25 -24.22 -8.35
CA GLU A 14 -12.98 -23.19 -9.36
C GLU A 14 -13.87 -21.95 -9.16
N PHE A 15 -15.13 -22.18 -8.79
CA PHE A 15 -16.05 -21.10 -8.43
C PHE A 15 -15.57 -20.35 -7.19
N LEU A 16 -15.21 -21.07 -6.12
CA LEU A 16 -14.73 -20.46 -4.87
C LEU A 16 -13.41 -19.69 -5.09
N LEU A 17 -12.47 -20.25 -5.85
CA LEU A 17 -11.20 -19.59 -6.16
C LEU A 17 -11.42 -18.33 -7.00
N SER A 18 -12.37 -18.36 -7.94
CA SER A 18 -12.75 -17.18 -8.73
C SER A 18 -13.36 -16.08 -7.85
N LEU A 19 -14.19 -16.44 -6.86
CA LEU A 19 -14.74 -15.49 -5.90
C LEU A 19 -13.68 -14.89 -4.98
N ILE A 20 -12.74 -15.70 -4.50
CA ILE A 20 -11.62 -15.23 -3.67
C ILE A 20 -10.72 -14.29 -4.48
N GLY A 21 -10.43 -14.63 -5.74
CA GLY A 21 -9.65 -13.77 -6.64
C GLY A 21 -10.32 -12.41 -6.91
N LEU A 22 -11.66 -12.37 -6.97
CA LEU A 22 -12.41 -11.11 -7.07
C LEU A 22 -12.41 -10.32 -5.73
N ALA A 23 -12.48 -11.01 -4.60
CA ALA A 23 -12.58 -10.37 -3.28
C ALA A 23 -11.23 -9.83 -2.77
N VAL A 24 -10.12 -10.49 -3.11
CA VAL A 24 -8.77 -10.10 -2.68
C VAL A 24 -8.12 -9.22 -3.74
N GLY A 25 -8.18 -7.90 -3.52
CA GLY A 25 -7.52 -6.92 -4.38
C GLY A 25 -6.26 -6.32 -3.75
N ILE A 26 -5.41 -5.72 -4.58
CA ILE A 26 -4.25 -4.93 -4.17
C ILE A 26 -4.63 -3.84 -3.13
N GLY A 27 -5.85 -3.28 -3.25
CA GLY A 27 -6.37 -2.32 -2.28
C GLY A 27 -6.44 -2.86 -0.85
N ASN A 28 -6.67 -4.16 -0.66
CA ASN A 28 -6.71 -4.77 0.68
C ASN A 28 -5.32 -4.78 1.33
N ILE A 29 -4.24 -4.79 0.54
CA ILE A 29 -2.86 -4.91 1.03
C ILE A 29 -2.38 -3.59 1.64
N TRP A 30 -2.61 -2.45 0.98
CA TRP A 30 -2.09 -1.16 1.48
C TRP A 30 -3.13 -0.27 2.15
N ARG A 31 -4.40 -0.32 1.71
CA ARG A 31 -5.42 0.63 2.18
C ARG A 31 -5.92 0.24 3.56
N PHE A 32 -6.07 -1.06 3.81
CA PHE A 32 -6.51 -1.56 5.11
C PHE A 32 -5.50 -1.22 6.21
N PRO A 33 -4.19 -1.52 6.10
CA PRO A 33 -3.22 -1.14 7.14
C PRO A 33 -3.15 0.36 7.36
N TYR A 34 -3.20 1.15 6.29
CA TYR A 34 -3.20 2.62 6.39
C TYR A 34 -4.40 3.15 7.17
N ARG A 35 -5.61 2.63 6.90
CA ARG A 35 -6.84 3.03 7.60
C ARG A 35 -6.87 2.52 9.04
N ALA A 36 -6.36 1.32 9.30
CA ALA A 36 -6.23 0.81 10.66
C ALA A 36 -5.27 1.69 11.47
N TYR A 37 -4.10 2.04 10.90
CA TYR A 37 -3.11 2.88 11.57
C TYR A 37 -3.67 4.25 11.99
N GLN A 38 -4.42 4.91 11.10
CA GLN A 38 -4.97 6.24 11.39
C GLN A 38 -6.14 6.24 12.39
N ASN A 39 -6.91 5.15 12.47
CA ASN A 39 -8.15 5.09 13.25
C ASN A 39 -8.01 4.29 14.56
N GLY A 40 -6.83 4.29 15.18
CA GLY A 40 -6.62 3.63 16.48
C GLY A 40 -6.30 2.13 16.39
N GLY A 41 -5.75 1.68 15.27
CA GLY A 41 -5.16 0.35 15.09
C GLY A 41 -6.15 -0.79 15.35
N GLY A 42 -5.96 -1.47 16.48
CA GLY A 42 -6.75 -2.65 16.87
C GLY A 42 -8.23 -2.37 17.14
N ALA A 43 -8.58 -1.18 17.65
CA ALA A 43 -9.99 -0.83 17.90
C ALA A 43 -10.80 -0.72 16.60
N TYR A 44 -10.20 -0.16 15.55
CA TYR A 44 -10.79 -0.12 14.21
C TYR A 44 -11.01 -1.52 13.64
N MET A 45 -10.11 -2.46 13.91
CA MET A 45 -10.22 -3.83 13.40
C MET A 45 -11.44 -4.56 13.98
N LEU A 46 -11.76 -4.35 15.26
CA LEU A 46 -12.96 -4.92 15.88
C LEU A 46 -14.24 -4.37 15.24
N ALA A 47 -14.34 -3.04 15.12
CA ALA A 47 -15.48 -2.39 14.46
C ALA A 47 -15.62 -2.83 12.99
N TYR A 48 -14.51 -3.00 12.28
CA TYR A 48 -14.47 -3.49 10.92
C TYR A 48 -15.03 -4.92 10.80
N ILE A 49 -14.64 -5.84 11.69
CA ILE A 49 -15.14 -7.23 11.69
C ILE A 49 -16.65 -7.26 11.96
N VAL A 50 -17.13 -6.47 12.92
CA VAL A 50 -18.57 -6.40 13.23
C VAL A 50 -19.37 -5.91 12.02
N MET A 51 -18.95 -4.81 11.38
CA MET A 51 -19.60 -4.30 10.17
C MET A 51 -19.50 -5.27 8.98
N LEU A 52 -18.37 -5.98 8.86
CA LEU A 52 -18.18 -7.00 7.82
C LEU A 52 -19.18 -8.16 8.00
N LEU A 53 -19.42 -8.62 9.23
CA LEU A 53 -20.36 -9.71 9.50
C LEU A 53 -21.82 -9.28 9.36
N LEU A 54 -22.17 -8.06 9.82
CA LEU A 54 -23.55 -7.56 9.81
C LEU A 54 -24.00 -7.02 8.46
N VAL A 55 -23.10 -6.42 7.67
CA VAL A 55 -23.44 -5.74 6.41
C VAL A 55 -22.72 -6.39 5.23
N GLY A 56 -21.40 -6.62 5.35
CA GLY A 56 -20.60 -7.16 4.25
C GLY A 56 -21.04 -8.56 3.82
N LYS A 57 -21.08 -9.51 4.76
CA LYS A 57 -21.48 -10.90 4.50
C LYS A 57 -22.90 -11.02 3.92
N PRO A 58 -23.95 -10.41 4.49
CA PRO A 58 -25.29 -10.55 3.93
C PRO A 58 -25.44 -9.90 2.56
N LEU A 59 -24.82 -8.73 2.30
CA LEU A 59 -24.84 -8.12 0.97
C LEU A 59 -24.14 -9.01 -0.07
N PHE A 60 -22.97 -9.55 0.27
CA PHE A 60 -22.25 -10.45 -0.62
C PHE A 60 -23.04 -11.74 -0.89
N PHE A 61 -23.68 -12.30 0.13
CA PHE A 61 -24.52 -13.48 -0.02
C PHE A 61 -25.76 -13.19 -0.89
N ALA A 62 -26.41 -12.02 -0.71
CA ALA A 62 -27.56 -11.62 -1.52
C ALA A 62 -27.19 -11.46 -3.00
N GLU A 63 -26.07 -10.80 -3.30
CA GLU A 63 -25.55 -10.64 -4.67
C GLU A 63 -25.30 -12.01 -5.32
N LEU A 64 -24.64 -12.92 -4.60
CA LEU A 64 -24.37 -14.27 -5.09
C LEU A 64 -25.65 -15.10 -5.29
N ALA A 65 -26.59 -15.05 -4.34
CA ALA A 65 -27.86 -15.75 -4.43
C ALA A 65 -28.68 -15.26 -5.63
N LEU A 66 -28.74 -13.94 -5.85
CA LEU A 66 -29.39 -13.34 -7.03
C LEU A 66 -28.71 -13.77 -8.33
N GLY A 67 -27.37 -13.77 -8.38
CA GLY A 67 -26.61 -14.21 -9.56
C GLY A 67 -26.81 -15.69 -9.90
N GLN A 68 -26.86 -16.56 -8.89
CA GLN A 68 -27.11 -18.00 -9.08
C GLN A 68 -28.57 -18.28 -9.48
N PHE A 69 -29.53 -17.67 -8.79
CA PHE A 69 -30.96 -17.87 -9.05
C PHE A 69 -31.37 -17.34 -10.43
N ALA A 70 -30.98 -16.11 -10.76
CA ALA A 70 -31.34 -15.50 -12.03
C ALA A 70 -30.58 -16.14 -13.20
N SER A 71 -29.35 -16.64 -13.00
CA SER A 71 -28.52 -17.27 -14.04
C SER A 71 -28.38 -16.43 -15.32
N LEU A 72 -28.52 -15.10 -15.19
CA LEU A 72 -28.52 -14.11 -16.26
C LEU A 72 -27.37 -13.10 -16.03
N GLY A 73 -27.02 -12.35 -17.07
CA GLY A 73 -26.04 -11.26 -16.94
C GLY A 73 -26.58 -10.06 -16.16
N THR A 74 -25.70 -9.22 -15.61
CA THR A 74 -26.02 -8.09 -14.71
C THR A 74 -27.12 -7.15 -15.21
N VAL A 75 -27.22 -6.89 -16.52
CA VAL A 75 -28.30 -6.06 -17.10
C VAL A 75 -29.62 -6.82 -17.21
N LYS A 76 -29.57 -8.13 -17.48
CA LYS A 76 -30.76 -8.99 -17.72
C LYS A 76 -31.41 -9.46 -16.42
N VAL A 77 -30.67 -9.52 -15.31
CA VAL A 77 -31.21 -9.88 -13.98
C VAL A 77 -32.33 -8.92 -13.53
N TRP A 78 -32.21 -7.63 -13.86
CA TRP A 78 -33.20 -6.61 -13.48
C TRP A 78 -34.48 -6.60 -14.34
N ARG A 79 -34.75 -7.64 -15.14
CA ARG A 79 -36.02 -7.76 -15.88
C ARG A 79 -37.23 -7.86 -14.96
N CYS A 80 -37.06 -8.40 -13.75
CA CYS A 80 -38.12 -8.50 -12.73
C CYS A 80 -38.51 -7.13 -12.15
N LEU A 81 -37.60 -6.15 -12.13
CA LEU A 81 -37.83 -4.79 -11.62
C LEU A 81 -37.34 -3.76 -12.65
N PRO A 82 -38.19 -3.35 -13.61
CA PRO A 82 -37.76 -2.52 -14.74
C PRO A 82 -37.20 -1.16 -14.32
N ILE A 83 -37.62 -0.63 -13.16
CA ILE A 83 -37.08 0.62 -12.58
C ILE A 83 -35.60 0.50 -12.18
N ALA A 84 -35.15 -0.71 -11.83
CA ALA A 84 -33.78 -1.00 -11.41
C ALA A 84 -32.87 -1.40 -12.58
N LYS A 85 -33.35 -1.40 -13.84
CA LYS A 85 -32.50 -1.69 -15.02
C LYS A 85 -31.29 -0.76 -15.13
N GLY A 86 -31.42 0.48 -14.68
CA GLY A 86 -30.31 1.44 -14.62
C GLY A 86 -29.15 0.96 -13.74
N VAL A 87 -29.43 0.20 -12.68
CA VAL A 87 -28.41 -0.37 -11.78
C VAL A 87 -27.52 -1.35 -12.52
N GLY A 88 -28.10 -2.24 -13.33
CA GLY A 88 -27.32 -3.21 -14.11
C GLY A 88 -26.41 -2.55 -15.16
N ILE A 89 -26.88 -1.46 -15.79
CA ILE A 89 -26.07 -0.67 -16.74
C ILE A 89 -24.94 0.06 -15.99
N ALA A 90 -25.25 0.69 -14.85
CA ALA A 90 -24.24 1.35 -14.02
C ALA A 90 -23.15 0.37 -13.55
N MET A 91 -23.53 -0.83 -13.11
CA MET A 91 -22.58 -1.89 -12.75
C MET A 91 -21.65 -2.27 -13.91
N ALA A 92 -22.17 -2.34 -15.14
CA ALA A 92 -21.37 -2.64 -16.32
C ALA A 92 -20.37 -1.49 -16.64
N ILE A 93 -20.83 -0.24 -16.59
CA ILE A 93 -19.97 0.93 -16.81
C ILE A 93 -18.85 0.99 -15.77
N VAL A 94 -19.19 0.83 -14.48
CA VAL A 94 -18.20 0.82 -13.39
C VAL A 94 -17.17 -0.29 -13.58
N SER A 95 -17.61 -1.48 -14.01
CA SER A 95 -16.71 -2.60 -14.29
C SER A 95 -15.71 -2.29 -15.40
N VAL A 96 -16.14 -1.60 -16.46
CA VAL A 96 -15.25 -1.17 -17.57
C VAL A 96 -14.23 -0.15 -17.09
N VAL A 97 -14.65 0.85 -16.31
CA VAL A 97 -13.75 1.88 -15.76
C VAL A 97 -12.69 1.24 -14.84
N ILE A 98 -13.11 0.33 -13.96
CA ILE A 98 -12.22 -0.42 -13.08
C ILE A 98 -11.23 -1.24 -13.91
N ALA A 99 -11.69 -1.94 -14.95
CA ALA A 99 -10.82 -2.75 -15.81
C ALA A 99 -9.71 -1.91 -16.46
N ILE A 100 -10.01 -0.71 -16.97
CA ILE A 100 -9.02 0.17 -17.59
C ILE A 100 -7.95 0.59 -16.57
N TYR A 101 -8.38 1.09 -15.41
CA TYR A 101 -7.47 1.56 -14.36
C TYR A 101 -6.60 0.42 -13.79
N PHE A 102 -7.19 -0.75 -13.50
CA PHE A 102 -6.46 -1.87 -12.92
C PHE A 102 -5.44 -2.49 -13.88
N ASN A 103 -5.71 -2.50 -15.20
CA ASN A 103 -4.71 -2.97 -16.18
C ASN A 103 -3.45 -2.09 -16.17
N VAL A 104 -3.61 -0.77 -16.03
CA VAL A 104 -2.46 0.15 -15.91
C VAL A 104 -1.66 -0.14 -14.64
N VAL A 105 -2.32 -0.31 -13.49
CA VAL A 105 -1.65 -0.68 -12.24
C VAL A 105 -0.92 -2.02 -12.37
N MET A 106 -1.55 -3.02 -13.00
CA MET A 106 -0.95 -4.32 -13.24
C MET A 106 0.30 -4.21 -14.12
N SER A 107 0.28 -3.39 -15.17
CA SER A 107 1.44 -3.11 -16.02
C SER A 107 2.62 -2.57 -15.21
N TYR A 108 2.37 -1.63 -14.29
CA TYR A 108 3.42 -1.14 -13.39
C TYR A 108 3.97 -2.27 -12.52
N THR A 109 3.12 -3.11 -11.92
CA THR A 109 3.62 -4.21 -11.07
C THR A 109 4.50 -5.19 -11.84
N LEU A 110 4.12 -5.53 -13.07
CA LEU A 110 4.93 -6.40 -13.94
C LEU A 110 6.25 -5.73 -14.33
N TYR A 111 6.23 -4.43 -14.63
CA TYR A 111 7.44 -3.66 -14.90
C TYR A 111 8.40 -3.68 -13.71
N TYR A 112 7.93 -3.33 -12.51
CA TYR A 112 8.76 -3.34 -11.30
C TYR A 112 9.24 -4.74 -10.92
N MET A 113 8.41 -5.78 -11.14
CA MET A 113 8.80 -7.17 -10.95
C MET A 113 9.95 -7.56 -11.88
N ALA A 114 9.86 -7.25 -13.17
CA ALA A 114 10.92 -7.52 -14.15
C ALA A 114 12.22 -6.76 -13.79
N GLN A 115 12.12 -5.50 -13.35
CA GLN A 115 13.28 -4.72 -12.91
C GLN A 115 13.91 -5.24 -11.61
N SER A 116 13.15 -5.94 -10.77
CA SER A 116 13.64 -6.53 -9.52
C SER A 116 14.49 -7.79 -9.72
N LEU A 117 14.46 -8.39 -10.92
CA LEU A 117 15.29 -9.55 -11.27
C LEU A 117 16.74 -9.15 -11.66
N ARG A 118 17.03 -7.85 -11.75
CA ARG A 118 18.40 -7.35 -12.00
C ARG A 118 19.26 -7.50 -10.74
N SER A 119 20.58 -7.66 -10.91
CA SER A 119 21.55 -7.76 -9.80
C SER A 119 21.54 -6.54 -8.89
N ASP A 120 21.37 -5.35 -9.47
CA ASP A 120 21.17 -4.10 -8.75
C ASP A 120 19.87 -3.46 -9.21
N VAL A 121 18.97 -3.20 -8.26
CA VAL A 121 17.69 -2.55 -8.54
C VAL A 121 17.89 -1.06 -8.82
N PRO A 122 17.17 -0.49 -9.79
CA PRO A 122 17.43 0.86 -10.28
C PRO A 122 17.13 1.97 -9.27
N TRP A 123 16.24 1.73 -8.29
CA TRP A 123 15.92 2.65 -7.20
C TRP A 123 16.87 2.57 -6.00
N LYS A 124 17.93 1.74 -6.08
CA LYS A 124 18.97 1.66 -5.04
C LYS A 124 19.88 2.89 -5.05
N THR A 125 20.13 3.47 -6.22
CA THR A 125 21.03 4.60 -6.41
C THR A 125 20.31 5.77 -7.05
N CYS A 126 20.71 6.99 -6.67
CA CYS A 126 20.29 8.20 -7.36
C CYS A 126 20.95 8.24 -8.72
N SER A 127 20.16 8.12 -9.79
CA SER A 127 20.66 8.11 -11.15
C SER A 127 19.83 9.04 -12.03
N SER A 128 20.50 9.79 -12.91
CA SER A 128 19.86 10.85 -13.70
C SER A 128 18.82 10.33 -14.71
N TRP A 129 18.92 9.08 -15.16
CA TRP A 129 18.05 8.53 -16.22
C TRP A 129 16.58 8.39 -15.80
N TRP A 130 16.28 8.29 -14.51
CA TRP A 130 14.90 8.28 -14.00
C TRP A 130 14.50 9.60 -13.35
N GLY A 131 15.31 10.66 -13.52
CA GLY A 131 15.00 12.01 -13.02
C GLY A 131 15.39 12.25 -11.56
N ALA A 132 16.45 11.62 -11.06
CA ALA A 132 16.95 11.91 -9.71
C ALA A 132 17.61 13.29 -9.65
N ASP A 133 16.99 14.22 -8.90
CA ASP A 133 17.49 15.57 -8.65
C ASP A 133 18.57 15.62 -7.54
N TYR A 134 19.09 16.83 -7.28
CA TYR A 134 20.04 17.11 -6.18
C TYR A 134 19.49 16.78 -4.78
N ASN A 135 18.18 16.63 -4.62
CA ASN A 135 17.52 16.23 -3.36
C ASN A 135 17.50 14.71 -3.13
N CYS A 136 18.01 13.92 -4.08
CA CYS A 136 18.02 12.47 -3.95
C CYS A 136 19.08 12.02 -2.94
N TYR A 137 18.64 11.30 -1.90
CA TYR A 137 19.49 10.82 -0.81
C TYR A 137 19.51 9.28 -0.77
N VAL A 138 20.70 8.69 -0.90
CA VAL A 138 20.92 7.26 -0.67
C VAL A 138 21.50 7.05 0.72
N ARG A 139 20.89 6.16 1.51
CA ARG A 139 21.43 5.75 2.81
C ARG A 139 22.74 4.98 2.61
N GLN A 140 23.87 5.63 2.83
CA GLN A 140 25.21 5.02 2.76
C GLN A 140 25.41 3.98 3.87
N SER A 141 26.19 2.91 3.60
CA SER A 141 26.53 1.88 4.59
C SER A 141 27.42 2.40 5.74
N ASN A 142 28.09 3.54 5.56
CA ASN A 142 28.94 4.19 6.58
C ASN A 142 28.13 5.06 7.56
N GLN A 143 26.94 4.61 7.97
CA GLN A 143 26.22 5.28 9.05
C GLN A 143 26.73 4.74 10.38
N THR A 144 27.35 5.60 11.19
CA THR A 144 27.60 5.28 12.61
C THR A 144 26.27 4.94 13.27
N LEU A 145 26.20 3.79 13.94
CA LEU A 145 25.01 3.41 14.72
C LEU A 145 24.68 4.56 15.69
N CYS A 146 23.39 4.82 15.94
CA CYS A 146 22.98 5.89 16.87
C CYS A 146 23.64 5.75 18.26
N ARG A 147 23.97 4.51 18.64
CA ARG A 147 24.74 4.16 19.85
C ARG A 147 26.20 4.63 19.84
N GLU A 148 26.80 4.77 18.66
CA GLU A 148 28.18 5.21 18.45
C GLU A 148 28.28 6.73 18.25
N VAL A 149 27.18 7.38 17.87
CA VAL A 149 27.08 8.84 17.79
C VAL A 149 27.36 9.49 19.15
N THR A 150 26.82 8.94 20.24
CA THR A 150 27.10 9.40 21.61
C THR A 150 28.56 9.22 22.01
N LYS A 151 29.24 8.16 21.53
CA LYS A 151 30.68 7.95 21.79
C LYS A 151 31.55 8.95 21.01
N LYS A 152 31.25 9.19 19.73
CA LYS A 152 31.97 10.19 18.91
C LYS A 152 31.76 11.62 19.41
N LEU A 153 30.53 11.98 19.78
CA LEU A 153 30.22 13.30 20.34
C LEU A 153 30.73 13.45 21.77
N GLY A 154 30.66 12.41 22.61
CA GLY A 154 31.21 12.39 23.96
C GLY A 154 32.74 12.58 23.96
N PHE A 155 33.45 11.93 23.02
CA PHE A 155 34.88 12.14 22.83
C PHE A 155 35.19 13.58 22.37
N LYS A 156 34.37 14.14 21.48
CA LYS A 156 34.47 15.54 21.03
C LYS A 156 34.18 16.55 22.15
N ILE A 157 33.21 16.28 23.03
CA ILE A 157 32.90 17.10 24.20
C ILE A 157 34.02 17.02 25.24
N HIS A 158 34.60 15.82 25.47
CA HIS A 158 35.75 15.66 26.37
C HIS A 158 37.02 16.38 25.86
N THR A 159 37.28 16.34 24.54
CA THR A 159 38.38 17.10 23.93
C THR A 159 38.11 18.59 23.92
N PHE A 160 36.88 19.06 23.71
CA PHE A 160 36.53 20.48 23.87
C PHE A 160 36.71 20.96 25.31
N ARG A 161 36.34 20.11 26.30
CA ARG A 161 36.54 20.39 27.72
C ARG A 161 38.02 20.40 28.12
N HIS A 162 38.88 19.64 27.43
CA HIS A 162 40.34 19.71 27.59
C HIS A 162 40.96 20.91 26.86
N TYR A 163 40.47 21.28 25.67
CA TYR A 163 40.93 22.46 24.93
C TYR A 163 40.55 23.77 25.63
N SER A 164 39.34 23.86 26.19
CA SER A 164 38.89 25.01 27.00
C SER A 164 39.65 25.14 28.33
N ARG A 165 40.19 24.03 28.87
CA ARG A 165 41.08 24.07 30.04
C ARG A 165 42.50 24.56 29.69
N SER A 166 42.97 24.32 28.47
CA SER A 166 44.29 24.80 28.02
C SER A 166 44.29 26.31 27.73
N THR A 167 43.18 26.88 27.22
CA THR A 167 43.08 28.33 26.97
C THR A 167 42.76 29.16 28.22
N ARG A 168 42.37 28.54 29.34
CA ARG A 168 42.21 29.25 30.64
C ARG A 168 43.55 29.47 31.37
N GLY A 169 44.66 28.93 30.85
CA GLY A 169 46.02 29.13 31.38
C GLY A 169 46.80 30.31 30.80
N TYR A 170 46.25 31.07 29.85
CA TYR A 170 46.95 32.18 29.17
C TYR A 170 46.20 33.52 29.19
N SER A 171 45.18 33.66 30.05
CA SER A 171 44.43 34.91 30.21
C SER A 171 44.19 35.22 31.70
N SER A 172 45.29 35.36 32.45
CA SER A 172 45.27 35.87 33.84
C SER A 172 46.54 36.65 34.19
N ARG A 173 47.21 37.23 33.18
CA ARG A 173 48.29 38.21 33.39
C ARG A 173 48.09 39.40 32.45
N LYS A 174 48.08 40.60 33.03
CA LYS A 174 47.68 41.92 32.50
C LYS A 174 46.15 42.10 32.55
N TYR A 175 45.54 42.94 33.39
CA TYR A 175 45.89 44.33 33.72
C TYR A 175 45.53 44.69 35.19
N HIS A 176 46.56 44.97 35.97
CA HIS A 176 46.65 45.96 37.06
C HIS A 176 47.85 46.80 36.57
N VAL A 177 47.85 48.12 36.47
CA VAL A 177 47.34 49.21 37.33
C VAL A 177 47.30 50.45 36.41
N GLU A 178 46.33 51.36 36.61
CA GLU A 178 46.28 52.73 36.02
C GLU A 178 46.49 52.89 34.50
#